data_AF-A0A3D8IUN0-F1
#
_entry.id   AF-A0A3D8IUN0-F1
#
_cell.length_a   1.000
_cell.length_b   1.000
_cell.length_c   1.000
_cell.angle_alpha   90.00
_cell.angle_beta   90.00
_cell.angle_gamma   90.00
#
_symmetry.space_group_name_H-M   'P 1'
#
loop_
_entity.id
_entity.type
_entity.pdbx_description
1 polymer ?
#
loop_
_entity_poly.entity_id
_entity_poly.type
_entity_poly.pdbx_seq_one_letter_code
_entity_poly.pdbx_strand_id
1 'polypeptide(L)'
;MFRKFKQAIHWREEQQKKPGVDLSSALYEQLKYFRLPLLLIQIFLLIGTLGFFWLEDYSLIDAFFQTAYTFTNTGFGSYKENEFGTITIIFTTIIMFAGAGVIAFSVATVVSIIGNGTLIRLIKEKKMVQKIVRLRNHYVVCYHNEYTVELSKHFRESQIPFVVVDNSPNFEEEAKKYKYPYYIQGDPHTDVVILRTHLASAKGVVTFSKTSADNIALIVSVRLFEKELARRPYYIIASADTQEDIERLKKLGANSVVSPTKLMAQRVSAMAVRPDMENLLEQFAYSKDTSLDLEEVVVPKYSWMVLKKLKDANFRSITRVSVVGITQKDGTYFPMPSGDTIISSECKLLMIGTGKDIRETKRMILRRNKPEELKMTKEC
;
A
#
# COMPACT_ATOMS: atom_id res chain seq x y z
N MET A 1 -13.34 36.24 15.41
CA MET A 1 -12.43 35.11 15.68
C MET A 1 -13.17 33.75 15.70
N PHE A 2 -14.30 33.63 16.40
CA PHE A 2 -15.11 32.40 16.46
C PHE A 2 -15.67 31.87 15.13
N ARG A 3 -15.98 32.74 14.16
CA ARG A 3 -16.54 32.34 12.85
C ARG A 3 -15.53 31.61 11.95
N LYS A 4 -14.25 31.99 12.02
CA LYS A 4 -13.13 31.30 11.35
C LYS A 4 -12.82 29.95 12.00
N PHE A 5 -13.00 29.84 13.32
CA PHE A 5 -12.81 28.58 14.06
C PHE A 5 -13.93 27.58 13.76
N LYS A 6 -15.19 28.03 13.68
CA LYS A 6 -16.33 27.19 13.25
C LYS A 6 -16.17 26.69 11.81
N GLN A 7 -15.70 27.55 10.88
CA GLN A 7 -15.37 27.12 9.52
C GLN A 7 -14.20 26.13 9.49
N ALA A 8 -13.17 26.30 10.31
CA ALA A 8 -12.06 25.35 10.41
C ALA A 8 -12.48 23.99 10.99
N ILE A 9 -13.45 23.96 11.91
CA ILE A 9 -14.00 22.72 12.48
C ILE A 9 -14.91 22.02 11.47
N HIS A 10 -15.83 22.75 10.82
CA HIS A 10 -16.67 22.16 9.77
C HIS A 10 -15.86 21.67 8.57
N TRP A 11 -14.79 22.37 8.18
CA TRP A 11 -13.87 21.89 7.14
C TRP A 11 -13.15 20.60 7.55
N ARG A 12 -12.86 20.42 8.84
CA ARG A 12 -12.24 19.20 9.39
C ARG A 12 -13.23 18.04 9.50
N GLU A 13 -14.52 18.32 9.73
CA GLU A 13 -15.61 17.33 9.71
C GLU A 13 -16.01 16.94 8.27
N GLU A 14 -16.02 17.88 7.33
CA GLU A 14 -16.31 17.59 5.91
C GLU A 14 -15.18 16.84 5.23
N GLN A 15 -13.90 17.11 5.56
CA GLN A 15 -12.79 16.25 5.13
C GLN A 15 -12.81 14.85 5.76
N GLN A 16 -13.59 14.65 6.82
CA GLN A 16 -13.86 13.34 7.42
C GLN A 16 -15.07 12.62 6.82
N LYS A 17 -15.75 13.18 5.80
CA LYS A 17 -16.51 12.33 4.86
C LYS A 17 -15.50 11.53 4.05
N LYS A 18 -15.05 10.44 4.68
CA LYS A 18 -14.29 9.37 4.04
C LYS A 18 -14.99 9.08 2.71
N PRO A 19 -14.32 9.23 1.57
CA PRO A 19 -14.70 8.50 0.37
C PRO A 19 -14.31 7.04 0.63
N GLY A 20 -14.97 6.42 1.62
CA GLY A 20 -14.83 5.01 1.91
C GLY A 20 -15.64 4.32 0.85
N VAL A 21 -14.96 3.71 -0.13
CA VAL A 21 -15.60 2.80 -1.07
C VAL A 21 -16.51 1.88 -0.28
N ASP A 22 -17.80 1.96 -0.57
CA ASP A 22 -18.79 1.23 0.19
C ASP A 22 -18.80 -0.22 -0.29
N LEU A 23 -17.83 -1.04 0.17
CA LEU A 23 -17.83 -2.49 -0.04
C LEU A 23 -19.13 -3.14 0.47
N SER A 24 -19.97 -2.41 1.22
CA SER A 24 -21.29 -2.89 1.60
C SER A 24 -22.23 -3.05 0.40
N SER A 25 -22.09 -2.28 -0.69
CA SER A 25 -22.95 -2.39 -1.87
C SER A 25 -22.69 -3.71 -2.62
N ALA A 26 -21.43 -4.06 -2.86
CA ALA A 26 -21.05 -5.33 -3.48
C ALA A 26 -21.42 -6.54 -2.60
N LEU A 27 -21.29 -6.40 -1.27
CA LEU A 27 -21.79 -7.42 -0.33
C LEU A 27 -23.33 -7.52 -0.37
N TYR A 28 -24.03 -6.40 -0.52
CA TYR A 28 -25.48 -6.36 -0.63
C TYR A 28 -25.98 -7.00 -1.92
N GLU A 29 -25.27 -6.84 -3.04
CA GLU A 29 -25.57 -7.56 -4.28
C GLU A 29 -25.48 -9.07 -4.11
N GLN A 30 -24.47 -9.57 -3.39
CA GLN A 30 -24.38 -10.99 -3.05
C GLN A 30 -25.51 -11.44 -2.11
N LEU A 31 -25.92 -10.57 -1.17
CA LEU A 31 -27.05 -10.85 -0.26
C LEU A 31 -28.40 -10.84 -0.98
N LYS A 32 -28.53 -10.12 -2.11
CA LYS A 32 -29.75 -10.06 -2.92
C LYS A 32 -30.20 -11.45 -3.39
N TYR A 33 -29.26 -12.36 -3.66
CA TYR A 33 -29.58 -13.72 -4.07
C TYR A 33 -30.29 -14.54 -2.97
N PHE A 34 -30.05 -14.23 -1.68
CA PHE A 34 -30.77 -14.87 -0.57
C PHE A 34 -32.19 -14.33 -0.37
N ARG A 35 -32.50 -13.15 -0.95
CA ARG A 35 -33.80 -12.50 -0.76
C ARG A 35 -34.95 -13.32 -1.33
N LEU A 36 -34.79 -13.88 -2.52
CA LEU A 36 -35.85 -14.62 -3.20
C LEU A 36 -36.20 -15.93 -2.48
N PRO A 37 -35.25 -16.81 -2.12
CA PRO A 37 -35.52 -17.97 -1.26
C PRO A 37 -36.22 -17.61 0.05
N LEU A 38 -35.74 -16.58 0.75
CA LEU A 38 -36.30 -16.15 2.04
C LEU A 38 -37.76 -15.64 1.89
N LEU A 39 -38.02 -14.86 0.84
CA LEU A 39 -39.37 -14.38 0.53
C LEU A 39 -40.33 -15.52 0.19
N LEU A 40 -39.89 -16.51 -0.60
CA LEU A 40 -40.72 -17.67 -0.93
C LEU A 40 -41.06 -18.46 0.32
N ILE A 41 -40.09 -18.74 1.19
CA ILE A 41 -40.35 -19.43 2.47
C ILE A 41 -41.40 -18.67 3.29
N GLN A 42 -41.24 -17.34 3.43
CA GLN A 42 -42.18 -16.53 4.21
C GLN A 42 -43.61 -16.55 3.60
N ILE A 43 -43.73 -16.46 2.28
CA ILE A 43 -45.02 -16.48 1.58
C ILE A 43 -45.71 -17.84 1.76
N PHE A 44 -45.00 -18.94 1.55
CA PHE A 44 -45.60 -20.27 1.68
C PHE A 44 -45.94 -20.62 3.13
N LEU A 45 -45.12 -20.22 4.10
CA LEU A 45 -45.48 -20.37 5.51
C LEU A 45 -46.73 -19.57 5.87
N LEU A 46 -46.89 -18.36 5.33
CA LEU A 46 -48.07 -17.52 5.58
C LEU A 46 -49.33 -18.11 4.91
N ILE A 47 -49.22 -18.54 3.65
CA ILE A 47 -50.33 -19.20 2.93
C ILE A 47 -50.72 -20.50 3.63
N GLY A 48 -49.75 -21.32 4.03
CA GLY A 48 -49.99 -22.54 4.79
C GLY A 48 -50.71 -22.26 6.11
N THR A 49 -50.20 -21.29 6.89
CA THR A 49 -50.77 -20.96 8.21
C THR A 49 -52.19 -20.46 8.08
N LEU A 50 -52.48 -19.57 7.12
CA LEU A 50 -53.84 -19.11 6.87
C LEU A 50 -54.74 -20.23 6.34
N GLY A 51 -54.22 -21.12 5.49
CA GLY A 51 -54.96 -22.26 4.97
C GLY A 51 -55.39 -23.22 6.06
N PHE A 52 -54.49 -23.66 6.93
CA PHE A 52 -54.84 -24.53 8.06
C PHE A 52 -55.71 -23.82 9.11
N PHE A 53 -55.54 -22.52 9.32
CA PHE A 53 -56.41 -21.75 10.21
C PHE A 53 -57.86 -21.62 9.71
N TRP A 54 -58.08 -21.66 8.39
CA TRP A 54 -59.41 -21.55 7.77
C TRP A 54 -60.07 -22.90 7.50
N LEU A 55 -59.28 -23.90 7.11
CA LEU A 55 -59.76 -25.23 6.73
C LEU A 55 -59.95 -26.14 7.94
N GLU A 56 -59.18 -25.91 9.00
CA GLU A 56 -59.23 -26.68 10.24
C GLU A 56 -59.45 -25.71 11.42
N ASP A 57 -60.11 -26.17 12.50
CA ASP A 57 -60.36 -25.37 13.71
C ASP A 57 -59.10 -25.20 14.58
N TYR A 58 -57.98 -24.83 13.94
CA TYR A 58 -56.69 -24.68 14.57
C TYR A 58 -56.51 -23.27 15.12
N SER A 59 -55.83 -23.15 16.26
CA SER A 59 -55.35 -21.85 16.68
C SER A 59 -54.25 -21.36 15.72
N LEU A 60 -53.97 -20.06 15.68
CA LEU A 60 -52.95 -19.49 14.79
C LEU A 60 -51.57 -20.14 14.99
N ILE A 61 -51.23 -20.50 16.24
CA ILE A 61 -49.94 -21.13 16.55
C ILE A 61 -49.91 -22.59 16.10
N ASP A 62 -51.03 -23.31 16.22
CA ASP A 62 -51.15 -24.70 15.78
C ASP A 62 -51.10 -24.79 14.26
N ALA A 63 -51.79 -23.88 13.56
CA ALA A 63 -51.75 -23.77 12.10
C ALA A 63 -50.34 -23.41 11.58
N PHE A 64 -49.63 -22.51 12.27
CA PHE A 64 -48.23 -22.20 11.94
C PHE A 64 -47.33 -23.41 12.14
N PHE A 65 -47.48 -24.11 13.26
CA PHE A 65 -46.70 -25.31 13.55
C PHE A 65 -46.98 -26.43 12.54
N GLN A 66 -48.26 -26.71 12.23
CA GLN A 66 -48.70 -27.63 11.18
C GLN A 66 -48.03 -27.30 9.85
N THR A 67 -48.08 -26.03 9.46
CA THR A 67 -47.47 -25.55 8.22
C THR A 67 -45.97 -25.77 8.23
N ALA A 68 -45.28 -25.41 9.31
CA ALA A 68 -43.84 -25.48 9.40
C ALA A 68 -43.34 -26.92 9.19
N TYR A 69 -43.88 -27.91 9.90
CA TYR A 69 -43.41 -29.29 9.76
C TYR A 69 -43.86 -29.97 8.45
N THR A 70 -45.00 -29.55 7.89
CA THR A 70 -45.46 -30.00 6.57
C THR A 70 -44.55 -29.43 5.48
N PHE A 71 -44.26 -28.14 5.54
CA PHE A 71 -43.39 -27.44 4.59
C PHE A 71 -41.94 -27.94 4.63
N THR A 72 -41.43 -28.30 5.81
CA THR A 72 -40.12 -28.94 5.95
C THR A 72 -40.11 -30.43 5.64
N ASN A 73 -41.24 -31.01 5.21
CA ASN A 73 -41.43 -32.45 4.94
C ASN A 73 -40.99 -33.34 6.09
N THR A 74 -41.23 -32.88 7.32
CA THR A 74 -40.89 -33.60 8.53
C THR A 74 -42.00 -34.60 8.91
N GLY A 75 -43.26 -34.17 8.81
CA GLY A 75 -44.42 -35.05 8.71
C GLY A 75 -44.64 -36.06 9.86
N PHE A 76 -44.51 -35.65 11.12
CA PHE A 76 -44.70 -36.56 12.27
C PHE A 76 -46.16 -36.77 12.70
N GLY A 77 -47.14 -36.14 12.04
CA GLY A 77 -48.57 -36.38 12.27
C GLY A 77 -49.11 -35.89 13.63
N SER A 78 -48.88 -34.62 13.97
CA SER A 78 -49.06 -34.13 15.35
C SER A 78 -50.47 -33.63 15.70
N TYR A 79 -51.18 -33.00 14.76
CA TYR A 79 -52.48 -32.39 15.02
C TYR A 79 -53.54 -33.10 14.19
N LYS A 80 -54.33 -33.97 14.83
CA LYS A 80 -55.59 -34.59 14.35
C LYS A 80 -55.70 -34.83 12.84
N GLU A 81 -54.61 -35.23 12.18
CA GLU A 81 -54.57 -35.32 10.71
C GLU A 81 -55.49 -36.42 10.17
N ASN A 82 -55.91 -37.34 11.05
CA ASN A 82 -56.92 -38.36 10.80
C ASN A 82 -58.33 -37.79 10.59
N GLU A 83 -58.59 -36.54 10.96
CA GLU A 83 -59.89 -35.86 10.82
C GLU A 83 -59.92 -34.93 9.58
N PHE A 84 -58.82 -34.82 8.82
CA PHE A 84 -58.73 -33.91 7.68
C PHE A 84 -59.74 -34.21 6.58
N GLY A 85 -60.45 -33.17 6.16
CA GLY A 85 -61.33 -33.22 5.00
C GLY A 85 -60.54 -33.36 3.68
N THR A 86 -61.22 -33.82 2.62
CA THR A 86 -60.61 -34.02 1.29
C THR A 86 -59.89 -32.78 0.76
N ILE A 87 -60.41 -31.58 1.04
CA ILE A 87 -59.82 -30.30 0.62
C ILE A 87 -58.50 -30.04 1.37
N THR A 88 -58.46 -30.28 2.68
CA THR A 88 -57.26 -30.12 3.52
C THR A 88 -56.16 -31.10 3.12
N ILE A 89 -56.51 -32.34 2.75
CA ILE A 89 -55.55 -33.33 2.26
C ILE A 89 -54.88 -32.86 0.96
N ILE A 90 -55.67 -32.35 0.00
CA ILE A 90 -55.13 -31.81 -1.26
C ILE A 90 -54.25 -30.58 -0.98
N PHE A 91 -54.71 -29.68 -0.11
CA PHE A 91 -53.95 -28.50 0.30
C PHE A 91 -52.59 -28.86 0.94
N THR A 92 -52.61 -29.79 1.90
CA THR A 92 -51.40 -30.31 2.57
C THR A 92 -50.43 -30.90 1.55
N THR A 93 -50.94 -31.70 0.60
CA THR A 93 -50.13 -32.28 -0.48
C THR A 93 -49.45 -31.21 -1.33
N ILE A 94 -50.17 -30.13 -1.69
CA ILE A 94 -49.61 -29.00 -2.45
C ILE A 94 -48.52 -28.28 -1.64
N ILE A 95 -48.76 -28.02 -0.35
CA ILE A 95 -47.78 -27.39 0.56
C ILE A 95 -46.53 -28.26 0.69
N MET A 96 -46.65 -29.59 0.75
CA MET A 96 -45.51 -30.51 0.80
C MET A 96 -44.65 -30.43 -0.46
N PHE A 97 -45.26 -30.50 -1.65
CA PHE A 97 -44.52 -30.39 -2.92
C PHE A 97 -43.88 -29.00 -3.07
N ALA A 98 -44.60 -27.94 -2.71
CA ALA A 98 -44.06 -26.58 -2.72
C ALA A 98 -42.91 -26.41 -1.73
N GLY A 99 -43.04 -26.94 -0.52
CA GLY A 99 -42.01 -26.94 0.51
C GLY A 99 -40.75 -27.67 0.08
N ALA A 100 -40.90 -28.87 -0.50
CA ALA A 100 -39.78 -29.61 -1.10
C ALA A 100 -39.04 -28.77 -2.15
N GLY A 101 -39.78 -28.16 -3.08
CA GLY A 101 -39.22 -27.33 -4.15
C GLY A 101 -38.50 -26.08 -3.63
N VAL A 102 -39.13 -25.33 -2.72
CA VAL A 102 -38.55 -24.10 -2.16
C VAL A 102 -37.31 -24.39 -1.31
N ILE A 103 -37.33 -25.45 -0.49
CA ILE A 103 -36.16 -25.85 0.31
C ILE A 103 -35.02 -26.30 -0.61
N ALA A 104 -35.28 -27.16 -1.60
CA ALA A 104 -34.27 -27.60 -2.56
C ALA A 104 -33.64 -26.42 -3.31
N PHE A 105 -34.46 -25.48 -3.79
CA PHE A 105 -34.00 -24.26 -4.44
C PHE A 105 -33.17 -23.36 -3.49
N SER A 106 -33.59 -23.24 -2.22
CA SER A 106 -32.87 -22.47 -1.20
C SER A 106 -31.48 -23.05 -0.95
N VAL A 107 -31.38 -24.37 -0.78
CA VAL A 107 -30.10 -25.07 -0.59
C VAL A 107 -29.21 -24.91 -1.82
N ALA A 108 -29.75 -25.10 -3.03
CA ALA A 108 -28.99 -24.92 -4.27
C ALA A 108 -28.41 -23.50 -4.40
N THR A 109 -29.19 -22.48 -4.04
CA THR A 109 -28.75 -21.08 -4.04
C THR A 109 -27.62 -20.85 -3.04
N VAL A 110 -27.75 -21.35 -1.81
CA VAL A 110 -26.71 -21.26 -0.77
C VAL A 110 -25.41 -21.92 -1.24
N VAL A 111 -25.50 -23.14 -1.78
CA VAL A 111 -24.34 -23.90 -2.31
C VAL A 111 -23.67 -23.15 -3.46
N SER A 112 -24.44 -22.57 -4.39
CA SER A 112 -23.90 -21.80 -5.51
C SER A 112 -23.11 -20.57 -5.03
N ILE A 113 -23.64 -19.80 -4.08
CA ILE A 113 -23.00 -18.58 -3.57
C ILE A 113 -21.73 -18.90 -2.78
N ILE A 114 -21.77 -19.94 -1.94
CA ILE A 114 -20.60 -20.38 -1.17
C ILE A 114 -19.54 -20.99 -2.11
N GLY A 115 -19.96 -21.80 -3.07
CA GLY A 115 -19.09 -22.45 -4.05
C GLY A 115 -18.32 -21.47 -4.92
N ASN A 116 -18.93 -20.34 -5.29
CA ASN A 116 -18.26 -19.29 -6.05
C ASN A 116 -17.15 -18.56 -5.27
N GLY A 117 -17.11 -18.70 -3.94
CA GLY A 117 -16.08 -18.11 -3.06
C GLY A 117 -16.07 -16.58 -2.99
N THR A 118 -16.89 -15.90 -3.81
CA THR A 118 -16.91 -14.43 -3.97
C THR A 118 -17.28 -13.73 -2.68
N LEU A 119 -18.30 -14.24 -1.96
CA LEU A 119 -18.73 -13.67 -0.68
C LEU A 119 -17.60 -13.72 0.37
N ILE A 120 -16.92 -14.86 0.48
CA ILE A 120 -15.80 -15.05 1.41
C ILE A 120 -14.65 -14.09 1.06
N ARG A 121 -14.33 -13.95 -0.23
CA ARG A 121 -13.31 -13.02 -0.73
C ARG A 121 -13.65 -11.57 -0.38
N LEU A 122 -14.88 -11.12 -0.64
CA LEU A 122 -15.33 -9.75 -0.32
C LEU A 122 -15.28 -9.46 1.19
N ILE A 123 -15.65 -10.43 2.04
CA ILE A 123 -15.55 -10.28 3.50
C ILE A 123 -14.09 -10.14 3.93
N LYS A 124 -13.18 -10.95 3.38
CA LYS A 124 -11.74 -10.83 3.65
C LYS A 124 -11.19 -9.48 3.19
N GLU A 125 -11.56 -9.05 1.99
CA GLU A 125 -11.16 -7.76 1.44
C GLU A 125 -11.63 -6.60 2.33
N LYS A 126 -12.89 -6.63 2.79
CA LYS A 126 -13.41 -5.62 3.73
C LYS A 126 -12.59 -5.55 5.01
N LYS A 127 -12.20 -6.70 5.58
CA LYS A 127 -11.31 -6.74 6.76
C LYS A 127 -9.92 -6.20 6.43
N MET A 128 -9.39 -6.44 5.23
CA MET A 128 -8.10 -5.91 4.78
C MET A 128 -8.13 -4.39 4.67
N VAL A 129 -9.13 -3.83 3.97
CA VAL A 129 -9.32 -2.38 3.82
C VAL A 129 -9.45 -1.71 5.19
N GLN A 130 -10.18 -2.30 6.14
CA GLN A 130 -10.26 -1.77 7.51
C GLN A 130 -8.92 -1.69 8.23
N LYS A 131 -7.99 -2.63 7.95
CA LYS A 131 -6.62 -2.56 8.49
C LYS A 131 -5.81 -1.47 7.78
N ILE A 132 -5.93 -1.35 6.45
CA ILE A 132 -5.23 -0.36 5.63
C ILE A 132 -5.60 1.08 6.03
N VAL A 133 -6.87 1.33 6.38
CA VAL A 133 -7.33 2.65 6.85
C VAL A 133 -6.61 3.12 8.13
N ARG A 134 -5.97 2.22 8.89
CA ARG A 134 -5.18 2.57 10.09
C ARG A 134 -3.76 3.02 9.75
N LEU A 135 -3.29 2.79 8.53
CA LEU A 135 -1.96 3.17 8.08
C LEU A 135 -1.85 4.69 7.89
N ARG A 136 -0.66 5.20 8.20
CA ARG A 136 -0.25 6.59 7.97
C ARG A 136 1.17 6.61 7.47
N ASN A 137 1.49 7.57 6.61
CA ASN A 137 2.83 7.73 6.02
C ASN A 137 3.34 6.45 5.32
N HIS A 138 2.43 5.63 4.78
CA HIS A 138 2.76 4.40 4.06
C HIS A 138 3.02 4.67 2.58
N TYR A 139 3.61 3.69 1.90
CA TYR A 139 3.73 3.68 0.45
C TYR A 139 2.64 2.81 -0.19
N VAL A 140 2.13 3.24 -1.34
CA VAL A 140 1.30 2.39 -2.20
C VAL A 140 2.19 1.88 -3.33
N VAL A 141 2.37 0.57 -3.41
CA VAL A 141 3.20 -0.10 -4.42
C VAL A 141 2.26 -0.73 -5.44
N CYS A 142 2.29 -0.25 -6.66
CA CYS A 142 1.40 -0.64 -7.74
C CYS A 142 2.11 -1.56 -8.72
N TYR A 143 1.38 -2.59 -9.16
CA TYR A 143 1.79 -3.66 -10.05
C TYR A 143 2.78 -4.64 -9.42
N HIS A 144 2.36 -5.90 -9.29
CA HIS A 144 3.17 -6.99 -8.77
C HIS A 144 4.12 -7.50 -9.84
N ASN A 145 5.42 -7.50 -9.55
CA ASN A 145 6.46 -8.07 -10.41
C ASN A 145 7.72 -8.38 -9.59
N GLU A 146 8.73 -8.95 -10.23
CA GLU A 146 10.05 -9.25 -9.64
C GLU A 146 10.67 -8.06 -8.88
N TYR A 147 10.55 -6.84 -9.38
CA TYR A 147 11.10 -5.65 -8.72
C TYR A 147 10.28 -5.24 -7.48
N THR A 148 8.95 -5.27 -7.56
CA THR A 148 8.09 -4.89 -6.42
C THR A 148 8.08 -5.96 -5.34
N VAL A 149 8.37 -7.22 -5.68
CA VAL A 149 8.65 -8.30 -4.72
C VAL A 149 9.87 -7.96 -3.86
N GLU A 150 11.01 -7.67 -4.48
CA GLU A 150 12.24 -7.33 -3.74
C GLU A 150 12.11 -6.00 -2.98
N LEU A 151 11.46 -4.99 -3.59
CA LEU A 151 11.15 -3.73 -2.91
C LEU A 151 10.31 -3.97 -1.64
N SER A 152 9.26 -4.79 -1.74
CA SER A 152 8.39 -5.12 -0.62
C SER A 152 9.14 -5.86 0.48
N LYS A 153 10.11 -6.71 0.13
CA LYS A 153 10.99 -7.39 1.09
C LYS A 153 11.84 -6.38 1.86
N HIS A 154 12.51 -5.46 1.17
CA HIS A 154 13.28 -4.40 1.82
C HIS A 154 12.43 -3.46 2.68
N PHE A 155 11.20 -3.16 2.25
CA PHE A 155 10.27 -2.37 3.05
C PHE A 155 9.88 -3.07 4.35
N ARG A 156 9.66 -4.39 4.33
CA ARG A 156 9.43 -5.17 5.56
C ARG A 156 10.65 -5.17 6.47
N GLU A 157 11.83 -5.43 5.93
CA GLU A 157 13.09 -5.43 6.70
C GLU A 157 13.41 -4.07 7.31
N SER A 158 12.98 -2.99 6.66
CA SER A 158 13.16 -1.61 7.11
C SER A 158 11.97 -1.06 7.91
N GLN A 159 10.95 -1.89 8.19
CA GLN A 159 9.72 -1.51 8.91
C GLN A 159 8.99 -0.30 8.29
N ILE A 160 9.08 -0.15 6.97
CA ILE A 160 8.35 0.88 6.23
C ILE A 160 6.94 0.32 5.96
N PRO A 161 5.84 0.99 6.37
CA PRO A 161 4.49 0.52 6.09
C PRO A 161 4.16 0.70 4.60
N PHE A 162 3.55 -0.32 3.99
CA PHE A 162 3.16 -0.29 2.58
C PHE A 162 1.93 -1.16 2.28
N VAL A 163 1.29 -0.88 1.15
CA VAL A 163 0.20 -1.67 0.57
C VAL A 163 0.58 -2.01 -0.87
N VAL A 164 0.44 -3.28 -1.27
CA VAL A 164 0.69 -3.71 -2.65
C VAL A 164 -0.63 -3.85 -3.42
N VAL A 165 -0.65 -3.41 -4.67
CA VAL A 165 -1.85 -3.41 -5.51
C VAL A 165 -1.54 -4.03 -6.85
N ASP A 166 -2.37 -4.97 -7.30
CA ASP A 166 -2.24 -5.58 -8.62
C ASP A 166 -3.60 -6.04 -9.15
N ASN A 167 -3.76 -6.05 -10.47
CA ASN A 167 -5.01 -6.39 -11.15
C ASN A 167 -5.09 -7.87 -11.58
N SER A 168 -4.02 -8.65 -11.43
CA SER A 168 -4.01 -10.06 -11.82
C SER A 168 -5.04 -10.88 -11.02
N PRO A 169 -5.68 -11.88 -11.66
CA PRO A 169 -6.68 -12.71 -10.99
C PRO A 169 -6.11 -13.50 -9.80
N ASN A 170 -4.82 -13.86 -9.86
CA ASN A 170 -4.14 -14.73 -8.90
C ASN A 170 -3.39 -13.95 -7.79
N PHE A 171 -3.54 -12.62 -7.74
CA PHE A 171 -2.76 -11.78 -6.84
C PHE A 171 -2.93 -12.14 -5.34
N GLU A 172 -4.10 -12.65 -4.92
CA GLU A 172 -4.29 -13.07 -3.52
C GLU A 172 -3.33 -14.22 -3.13
N GLU A 173 -3.04 -15.14 -4.04
CA GLU A 173 -2.11 -16.25 -3.82
C GLU A 173 -0.66 -15.76 -3.79
N GLU A 174 -0.30 -14.89 -4.72
CA GLU A 174 1.02 -14.25 -4.78
C GLU A 174 1.28 -13.42 -3.51
N ALA A 175 0.30 -12.64 -3.06
CA ALA A 175 0.42 -11.85 -1.85
C ALA A 175 0.65 -12.71 -0.60
N LYS A 176 0.04 -13.90 -0.52
CA LYS A 176 0.31 -14.87 0.55
C LYS A 176 1.70 -15.47 0.41
N LYS A 177 2.09 -15.90 -0.79
CA LYS A 177 3.41 -16.47 -1.11
C LYS A 177 4.54 -15.53 -0.70
N TYR A 178 4.43 -14.26 -1.08
CA TYR A 178 5.43 -13.23 -0.80
C TYR A 178 5.22 -12.50 0.53
N LYS A 179 4.26 -12.94 1.36
CA LYS A 179 3.98 -12.41 2.72
C LYS A 179 3.76 -10.90 2.73
N TYR A 180 2.89 -10.39 1.86
CA TYR A 180 2.50 -8.98 1.91
C TYR A 180 1.57 -8.74 3.10
N PRO A 181 1.89 -7.77 3.98
CA PRO A 181 1.08 -7.49 5.16
C PRO A 181 -0.29 -6.91 4.78
N TYR A 182 -0.32 -6.09 3.73
CA TYR A 182 -1.51 -5.44 3.19
C TYR A 182 -1.46 -5.47 1.67
N TYR A 183 -2.55 -5.92 1.06
CA TYR A 183 -2.68 -6.00 -0.39
C TYR A 183 -4.11 -5.78 -0.86
N ILE A 184 -4.28 -5.27 -2.07
CA ILE A 184 -5.57 -5.06 -2.72
C ILE A 184 -5.49 -5.59 -4.14
N GLN A 185 -6.47 -6.38 -4.54
CA GLN A 185 -6.60 -6.80 -5.93
C GLN A 185 -7.53 -5.85 -6.67
N GLY A 186 -7.06 -5.31 -7.78
CA GLY A 186 -7.78 -4.35 -8.60
C GLY A 186 -6.83 -3.47 -9.39
N ASP A 187 -7.38 -2.68 -10.30
CA ASP A 187 -6.58 -1.81 -11.15
C ASP A 187 -6.08 -0.56 -10.39
N PRO A 188 -4.76 -0.38 -10.23
CA PRO A 188 -4.20 0.69 -9.41
C PRO A 188 -4.62 2.11 -9.78
N HIS A 189 -4.90 2.37 -11.06
CA HIS A 189 -5.24 3.72 -11.52
C HIS A 189 -6.73 4.07 -11.39
N THR A 190 -7.56 3.17 -10.86
CA THR A 190 -8.99 3.45 -10.63
C THR A 190 -9.23 4.14 -9.29
N ASP A 191 -10.18 5.07 -9.25
CA ASP A 191 -10.55 5.81 -8.02
C ASP A 191 -10.91 4.86 -6.88
N VAL A 192 -11.63 3.78 -7.19
CA VAL A 192 -12.03 2.75 -6.23
C VAL A 192 -10.81 2.15 -5.53
N VAL A 193 -9.75 1.82 -6.26
CA VAL A 193 -8.56 1.20 -5.69
C VAL A 193 -7.69 2.23 -4.97
N ILE A 194 -7.57 3.44 -5.52
CA ILE A 194 -6.90 4.57 -4.86
C ILE A 194 -7.50 4.84 -3.47
N LEU A 195 -8.82 4.80 -3.34
CA LEU A 195 -9.51 4.97 -2.07
C LEU A 195 -9.30 3.77 -1.13
N ARG A 196 -9.40 2.53 -1.64
CA ARG A 196 -9.19 1.30 -0.84
C ARG A 196 -7.78 1.22 -0.25
N THR A 197 -6.77 1.72 -0.96
CA THR A 197 -5.36 1.76 -0.49
C THR A 197 -5.09 2.84 0.55
N HIS A 198 -6.11 3.64 0.90
CA HIS A 198 -6.00 4.78 1.80
C HIS A 198 -4.92 5.77 1.34
N LEU A 199 -4.85 6.04 0.02
CA LEU A 199 -3.85 6.92 -0.57
C LEU A 199 -3.85 8.32 0.09
N ALA A 200 -5.00 8.80 0.56
CA ALA A 200 -5.15 10.07 1.28
C ALA A 200 -4.17 10.26 2.45
N SER A 201 -3.72 9.19 3.12
CA SER A 201 -2.74 9.24 4.23
C SER A 201 -1.36 8.73 3.85
N ALA A 202 -1.14 8.38 2.59
CA ALA A 202 0.13 7.85 2.09
C ALA A 202 1.21 8.94 1.97
N LYS A 203 2.46 8.49 2.09
CA LYS A 203 3.67 9.28 1.88
C LYS A 203 4.02 9.38 0.39
N GLY A 204 3.82 8.30 -0.36
CA GLY A 204 4.18 8.23 -1.77
C GLY A 204 3.64 7.00 -2.49
N VAL A 205 3.82 6.99 -3.80
CA VAL A 205 3.37 5.93 -4.70
C VAL A 205 4.57 5.41 -5.48
N VAL A 206 4.67 4.10 -5.62
CA VAL A 206 5.64 3.43 -6.49
C VAL A 206 4.88 2.67 -7.55
N THR A 207 5.19 2.92 -8.83
CA THR A 207 4.51 2.25 -9.95
C THR A 207 5.48 1.62 -10.89
N PHE A 208 5.51 0.29 -10.89
CA PHE A 208 6.34 -0.49 -11.79
C PHE A 208 5.47 -1.30 -12.75
N SER A 209 4.56 -0.67 -13.50
CA SER A 209 3.85 -1.40 -14.55
C SER A 209 4.81 -1.84 -15.66
N LYS A 210 4.47 -2.95 -16.31
CA LYS A 210 5.10 -3.43 -17.55
C LYS A 210 4.75 -2.55 -18.76
N THR A 211 3.71 -1.73 -18.66
CA THR A 211 3.30 -0.83 -19.74
C THR A 211 3.48 0.63 -19.32
N SER A 212 3.99 1.46 -20.23
CA SER A 212 4.12 2.91 -19.99
C SER A 212 2.74 3.57 -19.84
N ALA A 213 1.72 3.07 -20.55
CA ALA A 213 0.35 3.55 -20.49
C ALA A 213 -0.24 3.46 -19.07
N ASP A 214 -0.04 2.34 -18.38
CA ASP A 214 -0.51 2.15 -17.00
C ASP A 214 0.21 3.08 -16.02
N ASN A 215 1.54 3.23 -16.18
CA ASN A 215 2.32 4.16 -15.36
C ASN A 215 1.82 5.60 -15.56
N ILE A 216 1.53 6.00 -16.80
CA ILE A 216 0.93 7.30 -17.13
C ILE A 216 -0.44 7.45 -16.46
N ALA A 217 -1.32 6.46 -16.63
CA ALA A 217 -2.67 6.48 -16.09
C ALA A 217 -2.65 6.64 -14.56
N LEU A 218 -1.80 5.89 -13.87
CA LEU A 218 -1.66 5.99 -12.43
C LEU A 218 -1.08 7.34 -11.99
N ILE A 219 -0.02 7.84 -12.64
CA ILE A 219 0.57 9.15 -12.29
C ILE A 219 -0.50 10.24 -12.43
N VAL A 220 -1.24 10.25 -13.54
CA VAL A 220 -2.31 11.23 -13.79
C VAL A 220 -3.40 11.10 -12.72
N SER A 221 -3.86 9.88 -12.43
CA SER A 221 -4.92 9.63 -11.43
C SER A 221 -4.48 10.08 -10.03
N VAL A 222 -3.24 9.79 -9.64
CA VAL A 222 -2.68 10.27 -8.37
C VAL A 222 -2.58 11.80 -8.33
N ARG A 223 -2.15 12.45 -9.42
CA ARG A 223 -2.06 13.92 -9.50
C ARG A 223 -3.43 14.59 -9.53
N LEU A 224 -4.46 13.95 -10.09
CA LEU A 224 -5.85 14.41 -10.01
C LEU A 224 -6.36 14.29 -8.57
N PHE A 225 -6.18 13.14 -7.94
CA PHE A 225 -6.57 12.90 -6.55
C PHE A 225 -5.88 13.87 -5.57
N GLU A 226 -4.63 14.25 -5.81
CA GLU A 226 -3.95 15.30 -5.03
C GLU A 226 -4.66 16.65 -5.07
N LYS A 227 -5.15 17.05 -6.26
CA LYS A 227 -5.87 18.30 -6.45
C LYS A 227 -7.20 18.29 -5.72
N GLU A 228 -7.91 17.16 -5.77
CA GLU A 228 -9.17 16.96 -5.04
C GLU A 228 -8.99 17.06 -3.52
N LEU A 229 -7.91 16.49 -2.99
CA LEU A 229 -7.59 16.57 -1.56
C LEU A 229 -6.99 17.92 -1.13
N ALA A 230 -6.61 18.78 -2.06
CA ALA A 230 -5.88 20.03 -1.81
C ALA A 230 -4.67 19.84 -0.87
N ARG A 231 -3.90 18.77 -1.09
CA ARG A 231 -2.77 18.38 -0.23
C ARG A 231 -1.41 18.65 -0.89
N ARG A 232 -0.35 18.46 -0.11
CA ARG A 232 1.02 18.45 -0.67
C ARG A 232 1.18 17.28 -1.66
N PRO A 233 1.95 17.49 -2.75
CA PRO A 233 2.18 16.46 -3.76
C PRO A 233 2.75 15.18 -3.14
N TYR A 234 2.22 14.02 -3.54
CA TYR A 234 2.83 12.72 -3.23
C TYR A 234 4.17 12.61 -3.93
N TYR A 235 5.09 11.88 -3.28
CA TYR A 235 6.33 11.46 -3.93
C TYR A 235 6.04 10.22 -4.79
N ILE A 236 6.09 10.39 -6.12
CA ILE A 236 5.80 9.35 -7.09
C ILE A 236 7.10 8.83 -7.71
N ILE A 237 7.32 7.53 -7.60
CA ILE A 237 8.43 6.80 -8.22
C ILE A 237 7.84 5.90 -9.30
N ALA A 238 8.33 6.01 -10.54
CA ALA A 238 7.86 5.18 -11.65
C ALA A 238 9.01 4.39 -12.29
N SER A 239 8.70 3.28 -12.94
CA SER A 239 9.63 2.62 -13.87
C SER A 239 9.37 3.05 -15.31
N ALA A 240 10.43 3.01 -16.12
CA ALA A 240 10.34 3.15 -17.57
C ALA A 240 11.48 2.41 -18.25
N ASP A 241 11.21 1.82 -19.41
CA ASP A 241 12.21 1.05 -20.15
C ASP A 241 12.99 1.91 -21.14
N THR A 242 12.34 2.93 -21.73
CA THR A 242 12.94 3.81 -22.74
C THR A 242 13.27 5.19 -22.17
N GLN A 243 14.25 5.88 -22.77
CA GLN A 243 14.61 7.25 -22.40
C GLN A 243 13.46 8.23 -22.68
N GLU A 244 12.70 8.01 -23.75
CA GLU A 244 11.51 8.80 -24.08
C GLU A 244 10.44 8.69 -22.98
N ASP A 245 10.14 7.47 -22.53
CA ASP A 245 9.19 7.25 -21.43
C ASP A 245 9.67 7.91 -20.13
N ILE A 246 10.97 7.84 -19.82
CA ILE A 246 11.54 8.54 -18.64
C ILE A 246 11.19 10.03 -18.68
N GLU A 247 11.42 10.69 -19.80
CA GLU A 247 11.15 12.11 -19.96
C GLU A 247 9.65 12.41 -19.91
N ARG A 248 8.84 11.56 -20.54
CA ARG A 248 7.38 11.68 -20.55
C ARG A 248 6.78 11.54 -19.15
N LEU A 249 7.16 10.51 -18.39
CA LEU A 249 6.68 10.28 -17.03
C LEU A 249 7.10 11.41 -16.07
N LYS A 250 8.32 11.95 -16.22
CA LYS A 250 8.76 13.14 -15.46
C LYS A 250 7.91 14.37 -15.78
N LYS A 251 7.62 14.63 -17.05
CA LYS A 251 6.75 15.75 -17.48
C LYS A 251 5.32 15.63 -16.94
N LEU A 252 4.81 14.40 -16.80
CA LEU A 252 3.49 14.12 -16.21
C LEU A 252 3.47 14.25 -14.68
N GLY A 253 4.64 14.46 -14.07
CA GLY A 253 4.77 14.72 -12.65
C GLY A 253 5.31 13.55 -11.84
N ALA A 254 5.91 12.50 -12.41
CA ALA A 254 6.69 11.57 -11.59
C ALA A 254 7.90 12.31 -10.97
N ASN A 255 8.15 12.12 -9.66
CA ASN A 255 9.28 12.76 -8.97
C ASN A 255 10.61 12.07 -9.30
N SER A 256 10.56 10.74 -9.38
CA SER A 256 11.70 9.92 -9.79
C SER A 256 11.23 8.89 -10.80
N VAL A 257 12.02 8.69 -11.85
CA VAL A 257 11.77 7.63 -12.83
C VAL A 257 13.04 6.82 -12.97
N VAL A 258 12.90 5.51 -12.81
CA VAL A 258 14.00 4.56 -12.79
C VAL A 258 13.88 3.63 -13.99
N SER A 259 14.99 3.32 -14.64
CA SER A 259 15.04 2.26 -15.66
C SER A 259 15.81 1.07 -15.11
N PRO A 260 15.12 -0.02 -14.73
CA PRO A 260 15.77 -1.23 -14.22
C PRO A 260 16.78 -1.79 -15.21
N THR A 261 16.44 -1.83 -16.50
CA THR A 261 17.32 -2.31 -17.57
C THR A 261 18.60 -1.49 -17.67
N LYS A 262 18.50 -0.16 -17.61
CA LYS A 262 19.66 0.74 -17.65
C LYS A 262 20.54 0.58 -16.41
N LEU A 263 19.94 0.48 -15.22
CA LEU A 263 20.69 0.27 -13.98
C LEU A 263 21.40 -1.07 -13.97
N MET A 264 20.73 -2.13 -14.42
CA MET A 264 21.32 -3.46 -14.52
C MET A 264 22.48 -3.46 -15.52
N ALA A 265 22.28 -2.89 -16.71
CA ALA A 265 23.34 -2.77 -17.71
C ALA A 265 24.54 -2.00 -17.17
N GLN A 266 24.33 -0.86 -16.51
CA GLN A 266 25.41 -0.09 -15.88
C GLN A 266 26.16 -0.91 -14.82
N ARG A 267 25.44 -1.67 -13.99
CA ARG A 267 26.03 -2.53 -12.96
C ARG A 267 26.84 -3.66 -13.58
N VAL A 268 26.28 -4.39 -14.53
CA VAL A 268 26.94 -5.51 -15.22
C VAL A 268 28.14 -5.03 -16.03
N SER A 269 28.03 -3.90 -16.75
CA SER A 269 29.17 -3.30 -17.45
C SER A 269 30.28 -2.90 -16.49
N ALA A 270 29.96 -2.31 -15.34
CA ALA A 270 30.96 -1.97 -14.34
C ALA A 270 31.69 -3.22 -13.81
N MET A 271 30.95 -4.32 -13.56
CA MET A 271 31.52 -5.60 -13.14
C MET A 271 32.37 -6.24 -14.26
N ALA A 272 31.93 -6.19 -15.51
CA ALA A 272 32.67 -6.75 -16.63
C ALA A 272 33.97 -5.98 -16.92
N VAL A 273 33.95 -4.65 -16.79
CA VAL A 273 35.14 -3.80 -17.00
C VAL A 273 36.11 -3.92 -15.84
N ARG A 274 35.60 -4.11 -14.61
CA ARG A 274 36.43 -4.25 -13.40
C ARG A 274 35.86 -5.33 -12.47
N PRO A 275 36.15 -6.62 -12.74
CA PRO A 275 35.65 -7.73 -11.91
C PRO A 275 36.05 -7.60 -10.45
N ASP A 276 37.24 -7.05 -10.18
CA ASP A 276 37.77 -6.84 -8.83
C ASP A 276 36.98 -5.82 -7.98
N MET A 277 36.03 -5.07 -8.57
CA MET A 277 35.19 -4.09 -7.88
C MET A 277 33.87 -4.67 -7.33
N GLU A 278 33.59 -5.96 -7.55
CA GLU A 278 32.34 -6.64 -7.16
C GLU A 278 32.01 -6.45 -5.67
N ASN A 279 33.00 -6.60 -4.79
CA ASN A 279 32.80 -6.59 -3.34
C ASN A 279 32.83 -5.19 -2.69
N LEU A 280 33.45 -4.20 -3.34
CA LEU A 280 33.62 -2.89 -2.72
C LEU A 280 32.30 -2.10 -2.76
N LEU A 281 31.63 -2.01 -3.90
CA LEU A 281 30.38 -1.24 -4.02
C LEU A 281 29.22 -1.84 -3.19
N GLU A 282 29.17 -3.16 -3.01
CA GLU A 282 28.16 -3.79 -2.14
C GLU A 282 28.44 -3.58 -0.64
N GLN A 283 29.70 -3.62 -0.22
CA GLN A 283 30.10 -3.24 1.14
C GLN A 283 29.90 -1.75 1.45
N PHE A 284 29.89 -0.87 0.46
CA PHE A 284 29.61 0.56 0.67
C PHE A 284 28.12 0.90 0.56
N ALA A 285 27.33 0.15 -0.22
CA ALA A 285 25.93 0.51 -0.51
C ALA A 285 24.87 -0.26 0.31
N TYR A 286 25.16 -1.48 0.80
CA TYR A 286 24.10 -2.38 1.31
C TYR A 286 24.34 -3.03 2.67
N SER A 287 25.54 -2.96 3.26
CA SER A 287 25.79 -3.54 4.58
C SER A 287 25.44 -2.56 5.71
N LYS A 288 24.43 -2.94 6.51
CA LYS A 288 24.11 -2.28 7.79
C LYS A 288 25.29 -2.27 8.78
N ASP A 289 26.30 -3.11 8.56
CA ASP A 289 27.42 -3.36 9.47
C ASP A 289 28.82 -3.03 8.90
N THR A 290 28.94 -2.46 7.68
CA THR A 290 30.24 -1.96 7.19
C THR A 290 30.27 -0.44 7.15
N SER A 291 31.18 0.11 7.95
CA SER A 291 31.16 1.45 8.53
C SER A 291 31.81 2.52 7.65
N LEU A 292 31.45 2.64 6.37
CA LEU A 292 32.02 3.68 5.49
C LEU A 292 30.92 4.36 4.67
N ASP A 293 30.60 5.59 5.05
CA ASP A 293 29.67 6.49 4.37
C ASP A 293 30.44 7.44 3.43
N LEU A 294 29.74 7.94 2.41
CA LEU A 294 30.22 9.00 1.52
C LEU A 294 29.26 10.20 1.62
N GLU A 295 29.74 11.33 2.16
CA GLU A 295 28.92 12.55 2.30
C GLU A 295 29.61 13.77 1.69
N GLU A 296 28.81 14.64 1.08
CA GLU A 296 29.22 16.00 0.72
C GLU A 296 28.93 16.98 1.85
N VAL A 297 29.90 17.87 2.12
CA VAL A 297 29.73 19.00 3.03
C VAL A 297 30.15 20.30 2.36
N VAL A 298 29.28 21.32 2.45
CA VAL A 298 29.61 22.67 2.00
C VAL A 298 30.45 23.36 3.08
N VAL A 299 31.60 23.93 2.71
CA VAL A 299 32.43 24.73 3.61
C VAL A 299 31.91 26.17 3.62
N PRO A 300 31.28 26.64 4.72
CA PRO A 300 30.74 27.99 4.76
C PRO A 300 31.85 29.05 4.78
N LYS A 301 31.55 30.28 4.33
CA LYS A 301 32.51 31.40 4.30
C LYS A 301 33.15 31.71 5.65
N TYR A 302 32.45 31.42 6.74
CA TYR A 302 32.91 31.67 8.10
C TYR A 302 33.73 30.52 8.69
N SER A 303 33.92 29.42 7.96
CA SER A 303 34.68 28.27 8.46
C SER A 303 36.14 28.64 8.72
N TRP A 304 36.71 28.14 9.81
CA TRP A 304 38.13 28.33 10.15
C TRP A 304 39.10 27.77 9.10
N MET A 305 38.60 26.93 8.18
CA MET A 305 39.38 26.26 7.15
C MET A 305 39.51 27.06 5.85
N VAL A 306 38.73 28.12 5.69
CA VAL A 306 38.78 28.96 4.49
C VAL A 306 40.19 29.55 4.34
N LEU A 307 40.75 29.46 3.13
CA LEU A 307 42.12 29.86 2.78
C LEU A 307 43.23 29.08 3.53
N LYS A 308 42.91 27.92 4.13
CA LYS A 308 43.91 27.00 4.69
C LYS A 308 44.19 25.86 3.73
N LYS A 309 45.35 25.22 3.89
CA LYS A 309 45.69 24.01 3.16
C LYS A 309 44.92 22.82 3.74
N LEU A 310 44.52 21.88 2.91
CA LEU A 310 43.78 20.70 3.35
C LEU A 310 44.54 19.89 4.42
N LYS A 311 45.87 19.82 4.33
CA LYS A 311 46.72 19.18 5.35
C LYS A 311 46.63 19.84 6.72
N ASP A 312 46.37 21.15 6.79
CA ASP A 312 46.25 21.86 8.07
C ASP A 312 45.01 21.44 8.86
N ALA A 313 44.06 20.78 8.18
CA ALA A 313 42.82 20.31 8.77
C ALA A 313 42.92 18.89 9.36
N ASN A 314 43.96 18.11 9.05
CA ASN A 314 44.30 16.85 9.73
C ASN A 314 43.13 15.86 9.99
N PHE A 315 42.12 15.84 9.11
CA PHE A 315 40.94 14.98 9.31
C PHE A 315 41.28 13.50 9.42
N ARG A 316 42.30 13.06 8.68
CA ARG A 316 42.72 11.66 8.67
C ARG A 316 43.30 11.20 10.01
N SER A 317 44.00 12.07 10.75
CA SER A 317 44.57 11.72 12.06
C SER A 317 43.57 11.84 13.20
N ILE A 318 42.60 12.76 13.11
CA ILE A 318 41.66 13.06 14.20
C ILE A 318 40.39 12.22 14.09
N THR A 319 39.73 12.26 12.93
CA THR A 319 38.44 11.59 12.73
C THR A 319 38.55 10.39 11.79
N ARG A 320 39.75 10.02 11.31
CA ARG A 320 39.92 8.95 10.30
C ARG A 320 39.12 9.20 9.01
N VAL A 321 38.65 10.43 8.77
CA VAL A 321 37.94 10.83 7.55
C VAL A 321 38.95 11.25 6.48
N SER A 322 38.75 10.77 5.27
CA SER A 322 39.53 11.17 4.10
C SER A 322 38.69 12.03 3.17
N VAL A 323 39.26 13.13 2.68
CA VAL A 323 38.64 13.96 1.65
C VAL A 323 39.06 13.39 0.29
N VAL A 324 38.09 12.91 -0.48
CA VAL A 324 38.32 12.24 -1.78
C VAL A 324 38.05 13.16 -2.98
N GLY A 325 37.42 14.32 -2.74
CA GLY A 325 37.20 15.32 -3.79
C GLY A 325 36.85 16.70 -3.24
N ILE A 326 37.13 17.73 -4.04
CA ILE A 326 36.71 19.12 -3.78
C ILE A 326 36.00 19.66 -5.02
N THR A 327 34.77 20.12 -4.85
CA THR A 327 34.05 20.89 -5.88
C THR A 327 34.14 22.36 -5.53
N GLN A 328 34.80 23.16 -6.37
CA GLN A 328 34.89 24.60 -6.19
C GLN A 328 33.54 25.29 -6.44
N LYS A 329 33.46 26.59 -6.10
CA LYS A 329 32.23 27.40 -6.27
C LYS A 329 31.84 27.55 -7.74
N ASP A 330 32.81 27.54 -8.65
CA ASP A 330 32.61 27.56 -10.10
C ASP A 330 32.12 26.23 -10.67
N GLY A 331 32.02 25.18 -9.84
CA GLY A 331 31.61 23.84 -10.23
C GLY A 331 32.78 22.93 -10.66
N THR A 332 34.02 23.43 -10.65
CA THR A 332 35.20 22.64 -11.02
C THR A 332 35.49 21.58 -9.97
N TYR A 333 35.52 20.31 -10.38
CA TYR A 333 35.75 19.16 -9.50
C TYR A 333 37.21 18.70 -9.56
N PHE A 334 37.84 18.62 -8.38
CA PHE A 334 39.20 18.11 -8.21
C PHE A 334 39.14 16.76 -7.49
N PRO A 335 39.39 15.63 -8.19
CA PRO A 335 39.50 14.33 -7.56
C PRO A 335 40.81 14.22 -6.77
N MET A 336 40.77 13.55 -5.61
CA MET A 336 41.94 13.26 -4.77
C MET A 336 42.85 14.49 -4.54
N PRO A 337 42.32 15.55 -3.90
CA PRO A 337 43.08 16.78 -3.66
C PRO A 337 44.37 16.50 -2.88
N SER A 338 45.47 17.14 -3.28
CA SER A 338 46.72 17.06 -2.52
C SER A 338 46.58 17.80 -1.18
N GLY A 339 47.41 17.44 -0.20
CA GLY A 339 47.42 18.12 1.10
C GLY A 339 47.71 19.62 1.02
N ASP A 340 48.34 20.09 -0.06
CA ASP A 340 48.64 21.51 -0.29
C ASP A 340 47.49 22.28 -0.98
N THR A 341 46.41 21.59 -1.35
CA THR A 341 45.23 22.22 -1.96
C THR A 341 44.62 23.22 -0.98
N ILE A 342 44.39 24.45 -1.45
CA ILE A 342 43.79 25.52 -0.66
C ILE A 342 42.26 25.38 -0.68
N ILE A 343 41.65 25.45 0.49
CA ILE A 343 40.20 25.34 0.64
C ILE A 343 39.56 26.71 0.40
N SER A 344 38.86 26.83 -0.74
CA SER A 344 38.09 28.02 -1.08
C SER A 344 36.78 28.10 -0.29
N SER A 345 36.28 29.32 -0.03
CA SER A 345 34.97 29.49 0.59
C SER A 345 33.86 28.94 -0.31
N GLU A 346 32.82 28.35 0.29
CA GLU A 346 31.65 27.80 -0.41
C GLU A 346 31.97 26.61 -1.34
N CYS A 347 33.14 25.98 -1.20
CA CYS A 347 33.42 24.72 -1.86
C CYS A 347 32.66 23.57 -1.19
N LYS A 348 32.52 22.46 -1.91
CA LYS A 348 32.01 21.19 -1.38
C LYS A 348 33.16 20.21 -1.20
N LEU A 349 33.29 19.64 -0.02
CA LEU A 349 34.22 18.55 0.25
C LEU A 349 33.44 17.24 0.19
N LEU A 350 33.90 16.30 -0.65
CA LEU A 350 33.42 14.93 -0.68
C LEU A 350 34.28 14.10 0.27
N MET A 351 33.66 13.52 1.29
CA MET A 351 34.34 12.84 2.39
C MET A 351 33.96 11.37 2.46
N ILE A 352 34.92 10.53 2.79
CA ILE A 352 34.73 9.10 3.07
C ILE A 352 35.22 8.78 4.50
N GLY A 353 34.41 8.03 5.24
CA GLY A 353 34.70 7.67 6.63
C GLY A 353 33.49 7.02 7.30
N THR A 354 33.57 6.65 8.58
CA THR A 354 32.40 6.12 9.29
C THR A 354 31.34 7.21 9.45
N GLY A 355 30.05 6.86 9.47
CA GLY A 355 28.98 7.86 9.68
C GLY A 355 29.13 8.65 11.00
N LYS A 356 29.74 8.06 12.03
CA LYS A 356 30.06 8.78 13.28
C LYS A 356 31.13 9.83 13.03
N ASP A 357 32.23 9.44 12.38
CA ASP A 357 33.38 10.30 12.13
C ASP A 357 33.05 11.43 11.16
N ILE A 358 32.26 11.15 10.10
CA ILE A 358 31.76 12.16 9.16
C ILE A 358 30.94 13.22 9.88
N ARG A 359 30.05 12.82 10.80
CA ARG A 359 29.26 13.76 11.60
C ARG A 359 30.14 14.64 12.48
N GLU A 360 31.20 14.10 13.06
CA GLU A 360 32.17 14.87 13.84
C GLU A 360 32.95 15.85 12.96
N THR A 361 33.47 15.40 11.81
CA THR A 361 34.17 16.26 10.84
C THR A 361 33.27 17.39 10.32
N LYS A 362 31.99 17.10 10.04
CA LYS A 362 31.01 18.10 9.61
C LYS A 362 30.82 19.19 10.67
N ARG A 363 30.74 18.82 11.96
CA ARG A 363 30.71 19.79 13.06
C ARG A 363 31.98 20.62 13.13
N MET A 364 33.15 20.03 12.87
CA MET A 364 34.42 20.77 12.82
C MET A 364 34.43 21.80 11.69
N ILE A 365 34.00 21.41 10.48
CA ILE A 365 33.95 22.28 9.30
C ILE A 365 32.99 23.47 9.50
N LEU A 366 31.87 23.26 10.20
CA LEU A 366 30.85 24.28 10.45
C LEU A 366 31.20 25.26 11.59
N ARG A 367 32.39 25.20 12.20
CA ARG A 367 32.81 26.14 13.25
C ARG A 367 33.57 27.34 12.68
N ARG A 368 33.47 28.49 13.37
CA ARG A 368 34.26 29.71 13.06
C ARG A 368 35.70 29.64 13.54
N ASN A 369 35.91 29.03 14.70
CA ASN A 369 37.22 28.92 15.33
C ASN A 369 37.77 27.51 15.14
N LYS A 370 39.09 27.42 14.94
CA LYS A 370 39.79 26.14 14.85
C LYS A 370 39.60 25.35 16.16
N PRO A 371 39.06 24.12 16.12
CA PRO A 371 38.86 23.28 17.31
C PRO A 371 40.16 23.09 18.10
N GLU A 372 40.07 22.99 19.43
CA GLU A 372 41.26 22.80 20.30
C GLU A 372 41.97 21.46 20.06
N GLU A 373 41.21 20.42 19.69
CA GLU A 373 41.69 19.10 19.25
C GLU A 373 42.68 19.20 18.07
N LEU A 374 42.57 20.26 17.25
CA LEU A 374 43.45 20.55 16.11
C LEU A 374 44.63 21.47 16.44
N LYS A 375 44.71 21.99 17.67
CA LYS A 375 45.84 22.81 18.16
C LYS A 375 46.93 21.92 18.80
N MET A 376 46.52 20.86 19.51
CA MET A 376 47.41 19.92 20.23
C MET A 376 48.33 19.08 19.31
N THR A 377 47.99 18.93 18.03
CA THR A 377 48.78 18.14 17.07
C THR A 377 49.98 18.87 16.48
N LYS A 378 50.22 20.14 16.84
CA LYS A 378 51.40 20.91 16.40
C LYS A 378 52.55 20.94 17.42
N GLU A 379 52.40 20.32 18.59
CA GLU A 379 53.40 20.36 19.68
C GLU A 379 54.21 19.06 19.86
N CYS A 380 54.14 18.11 18.93
CA CYS A 380 55.01 16.93 18.91
C CYS A 380 55.89 16.88 17.66
#